data_AF-A0A062V1I8-F1
#
_entry.id   AF-A0A062V1I8-F1
#
_cell.length_a   1.000
_cell.length_b   1.000
_cell.length_c   1.000
_cell.angle_alpha   90.00
_cell.angle_beta   90.00
_cell.angle_gamma   90.00
#
_symmetry.space_group_name_H-M   'P 1'
#
loop_
_entity.id
_entity.type
_entity.pdbx_description
1 polymer ?
#
loop_
_entity_poly.entity_id
_entity_poly.type
_entity_poly.pdbx_seq_one_letter_code
_entity_poly.pdbx_strand_id
1 'polypeptide(L)'
;MLSANKSKIIILAGIGLGILVLAYYTGYGRGDKEPLGFFSQPQTQIQTPSPIFSIPNLPSTPNTTSNITSEIDFSSWKNYRNEKYDYEVKYPAEWKGGEKSLTTKVASFTPEEKDAAQTGFWIYVYENPKGLTSKEWWEREYKKGSAVYSYEGTFQISGINAEVYKEEGGLEYTYYLLSKNSRIYLILSAIVKERMRQILSTFKFI
;
A
#
# COMPACT_ATOMS: atom_id res chain seq x y z
N MET A 1 -28.24 15.17 60.50
CA MET A 1 -29.48 15.27 59.69
C MET A 1 -29.22 16.15 58.47
N LEU A 2 -29.05 15.53 57.29
CA LEU A 2 -29.10 15.99 55.88
C LEU A 2 -28.23 15.01 55.07
N SER A 3 -28.65 14.35 53.98
CA SER A 3 -29.96 13.82 53.59
C SER A 3 -29.70 12.56 52.74
N ALA A 4 -30.50 11.51 52.95
CA ALA A 4 -30.35 10.18 52.35
C ALA A 4 -30.70 10.11 50.85
N ASN A 5 -30.74 11.26 50.15
CA ASN A 5 -31.24 11.37 48.78
C ASN A 5 -30.13 11.50 47.72
N LYS A 6 -28.87 11.67 48.11
CA LYS A 6 -27.75 11.80 47.15
C LYS A 6 -27.19 10.45 46.66
N SER A 7 -27.34 9.36 47.41
CA SER A 7 -26.83 8.05 46.99
C SER A 7 -27.69 7.35 45.92
N LYS A 8 -29.01 7.63 45.88
CA LYS A 8 -29.93 7.03 44.90
C LYS A 8 -29.77 7.62 43.49
N ILE A 9 -29.32 8.88 43.38
CA ILE A 9 -29.10 9.55 42.08
C ILE A 9 -27.83 9.03 41.39
N ILE A 10 -26.79 8.69 42.17
CA ILE A 10 -25.51 8.18 41.63
C ILE A 10 -25.66 6.75 41.08
N ILE A 11 -26.53 5.93 41.69
CA ILE A 11 -26.76 4.54 41.23
C ILE A 11 -27.59 4.51 39.94
N LEU A 12 -28.52 5.45 39.73
CA LEU A 12 -29.32 5.53 38.50
C LEU A 12 -28.52 6.03 37.28
N ALA A 13 -27.54 6.92 37.48
CA ALA A 13 -26.66 7.39 36.40
C ALA A 13 -25.71 6.29 35.88
N GLY A 14 -25.25 5.39 36.75
CA GLY A 14 -24.38 4.26 36.37
C GLY A 14 -25.10 3.21 35.52
N ILE A 15 -26.37 2.93 35.78
CA ILE A 15 -27.17 1.94 35.03
C ILE A 15 -27.55 2.48 33.64
N GLY A 16 -27.84 3.79 33.52
CA GLY A 16 -28.14 4.43 32.23
C GLY A 16 -26.97 4.40 31.23
N LEU A 17 -25.73 4.58 31.72
CA LEU A 17 -24.54 4.55 30.87
C LEU A 17 -24.21 3.12 30.37
N GLY A 18 -24.45 2.11 31.21
CA GLY A 18 -24.25 0.71 30.83
C GLY A 18 -25.19 0.24 29.71
N ILE A 19 -26.44 0.71 29.69
CA ILE A 19 -27.42 0.35 28.65
C ILE A 19 -27.07 1.01 27.30
N LEU A 20 -26.53 2.24 27.29
CA LEU A 20 -26.10 2.91 26.05
C LEU A 20 -24.88 2.25 25.41
N VAL A 21 -23.91 1.76 26.21
CA VAL A 21 -22.75 1.03 25.70
C VAL A 21 -23.15 -0.34 25.16
N LEU A 22 -24.10 -1.03 25.81
CA LEU A 22 -24.60 -2.31 25.34
C LEU A 22 -25.41 -2.16 24.04
N ALA A 23 -26.26 -1.12 23.93
CA ALA A 23 -26.99 -0.81 22.70
C ALA A 23 -26.07 -0.39 21.54
N TYR A 24 -24.97 0.32 21.82
CA TYR A 24 -23.95 0.63 20.81
C TYR A 24 -23.24 -0.64 20.31
N TYR A 25 -22.94 -1.59 21.19
CA TYR A 25 -22.28 -2.84 20.83
C TYR A 25 -23.20 -3.85 20.12
N THR A 26 -24.49 -3.91 20.47
CA THR A 26 -25.44 -4.85 19.83
C THR A 26 -26.14 -4.26 18.60
N GLY A 27 -26.23 -2.93 18.49
CA GLY A 27 -26.96 -2.22 17.42
C GLY A 27 -26.20 -2.10 16.10
N TYR A 28 -24.86 -2.19 16.11
CA TYR A 28 -24.05 -2.10 14.87
C TYR A 28 -23.92 -3.42 14.10
N GLY A 29 -24.61 -4.49 14.53
CA GLY A 29 -24.45 -5.86 14.00
C GLY A 29 -25.57 -6.36 13.07
N ARG A 30 -26.55 -5.55 12.69
CA ARG A 30 -27.62 -5.94 11.75
C ARG A 30 -27.90 -4.83 10.74
N GLY A 31 -26.96 -4.65 9.82
CA GLY A 31 -27.25 -4.13 8.49
C GLY A 31 -27.42 -5.32 7.57
N ASP A 32 -28.61 -5.51 7.03
CA ASP A 32 -28.97 -6.60 6.13
C ASP A 32 -28.02 -6.65 4.94
N LYS A 33 -27.27 -7.76 4.82
CA LYS A 33 -26.54 -8.07 3.60
C LYS A 33 -27.58 -8.58 2.60
N GLU A 34 -27.99 -7.72 1.67
CA GLU A 34 -28.70 -8.19 0.48
C GLU A 34 -27.84 -9.26 -0.24
N PRO A 35 -28.44 -10.37 -0.70
CA PRO A 35 -27.72 -11.35 -1.48
C PRO A 35 -27.38 -10.73 -2.85
N LEU A 36 -26.09 -10.56 -3.12
CA LEU A 36 -25.59 -10.28 -4.47
C LEU A 36 -26.09 -11.38 -5.41
N GLY A 37 -27.06 -11.03 -6.24
CA GLY A 37 -27.57 -11.88 -7.30
C GLY A 37 -26.46 -12.25 -8.27
N PHE A 38 -26.27 -13.55 -8.48
CA PHE A 38 -25.44 -14.10 -9.54
C PHE A 38 -26.10 -13.76 -10.89
N PHE A 39 -25.63 -12.71 -11.55
CA PHE A 39 -25.84 -12.54 -12.99
C PHE A 39 -24.78 -13.34 -13.74
N SER A 40 -25.14 -14.54 -14.19
CA SER A 40 -24.45 -15.22 -15.28
C SER A 40 -24.82 -14.53 -16.59
N GLN A 41 -23.88 -13.84 -17.23
CA GLN A 41 -24.01 -13.46 -18.64
C GLN A 41 -23.31 -14.50 -19.53
N PRO A 42 -23.91 -14.92 -20.65
CA PRO A 42 -23.22 -15.73 -21.64
C PRO A 42 -22.17 -14.89 -22.37
N GLN A 43 -20.91 -15.33 -22.36
CA GLN A 43 -19.87 -14.72 -23.19
C GLN A 43 -20.03 -15.16 -24.64
N THR A 44 -20.56 -14.26 -25.48
CA THR A 44 -20.41 -14.36 -26.93
C THR A 44 -19.06 -13.76 -27.31
N GLN A 45 -18.12 -14.61 -27.76
CA GLN A 45 -16.86 -14.14 -28.34
C GLN A 45 -17.13 -13.50 -29.72
N ILE A 46 -16.95 -12.18 -29.81
CA ILE A 46 -16.86 -11.49 -31.10
C ILE A 46 -15.38 -11.26 -31.38
N GLN A 47 -14.86 -11.94 -32.40
CA GLN A 47 -13.53 -11.67 -32.96
C GLN A 47 -13.63 -10.39 -33.79
N THR A 48 -12.88 -9.35 -33.42
CA THR A 48 -12.71 -8.14 -34.23
C THR A 48 -11.50 -8.33 -35.15
N PRO A 49 -11.62 -8.16 -36.48
CA PRO A 49 -10.46 -8.16 -37.36
C PRO A 49 -9.62 -6.91 -37.11
N SER A 50 -8.30 -7.10 -37.01
CA SER A 50 -7.33 -6.00 -36.90
C SER A 50 -7.26 -5.20 -38.20
N PRO A 51 -7.15 -3.86 -38.16
CA PRO A 51 -6.88 -3.06 -39.34
C PRO A 51 -5.43 -3.26 -39.81
N ILE A 52 -5.25 -3.65 -41.08
CA ILE A 52 -3.96 -3.62 -41.77
C ILE A 52 -3.71 -2.17 -42.21
N PHE A 53 -2.76 -1.50 -41.55
CA PHE A 53 -2.19 -0.24 -42.04
C PHE A 53 -0.89 -0.54 -42.80
N SER A 54 -0.94 -0.42 -44.12
CA SER A 54 0.26 -0.39 -44.96
C SER A 54 0.92 0.98 -44.84
N ILE A 55 2.14 1.03 -44.31
CA ILE A 55 2.95 2.25 -44.24
C ILE A 55 3.78 2.36 -45.54
N PRO A 56 3.82 3.52 -46.23
CA PRO A 56 4.74 3.76 -47.33
C PRO A 56 6.21 3.82 -46.85
N ASN A 57 7.12 3.19 -47.60
CA ASN A 57 8.58 3.28 -47.37
C ASN A 57 9.04 4.75 -47.35
N LEU A 58 9.47 5.23 -46.19
CA LEU A 58 10.15 6.53 -46.02
C LEU A 58 11.68 6.30 -45.95
N PRO A 59 12.52 7.17 -46.53
CA PRO A 59 13.96 6.93 -46.62
C PRO A 59 14.63 6.92 -45.26
N SER A 60 15.49 5.93 -45.02
CA SER A 60 16.27 5.78 -43.79
C SER A 60 17.28 6.92 -43.65
N THR A 61 16.98 7.88 -42.79
CA THR A 61 17.98 8.79 -42.20
C THR A 61 18.49 8.15 -40.89
N PRO A 62 19.79 8.23 -40.58
CA PRO A 62 20.32 7.66 -39.34
C PRO A 62 19.88 8.55 -38.18
N ASN A 63 18.74 8.22 -37.57
CA ASN A 63 18.39 8.73 -36.26
C ASN A 63 19.39 8.11 -35.27
N THR A 64 20.40 8.90 -34.90
CA THR A 64 21.11 8.73 -33.64
C THR A 64 20.10 8.97 -32.52
N THR A 65 19.33 7.92 -32.20
CA THR A 65 18.65 7.79 -30.93
C THR A 65 19.76 7.67 -29.89
N SER A 66 20.19 8.81 -29.36
CA SER A 66 20.84 8.86 -28.06
C SER A 66 19.84 8.30 -27.06
N ASN A 67 19.87 6.98 -26.87
CA ASN A 67 19.40 6.33 -25.66
C ASN A 67 20.22 6.95 -24.52
N ILE A 68 19.75 8.07 -23.97
CA ILE A 68 20.15 8.49 -22.64
C ILE A 68 19.39 7.58 -21.68
N THR A 69 19.75 6.29 -21.71
CA THR A 69 19.76 5.48 -20.49
C THR A 69 20.92 6.06 -19.71
N SER A 70 20.69 7.17 -18.99
CA SER A 70 21.63 7.57 -17.95
C SER A 70 21.70 6.37 -17.01
N GLU A 71 22.79 5.62 -17.10
CA GLU A 71 23.07 4.52 -16.21
C GLU A 71 23.09 5.13 -14.81
N ILE A 72 22.02 4.89 -14.05
CA ILE A 72 21.90 5.46 -12.71
C ILE A 72 22.98 4.79 -11.88
N ASP A 73 23.97 5.57 -11.49
CA ASP A 73 25.05 5.07 -10.66
C ASP A 73 24.55 4.85 -9.23
N PHE A 74 24.42 3.57 -8.86
CA PHE A 74 24.07 3.13 -7.52
C PHE A 74 25.31 2.79 -6.66
N SER A 75 26.53 3.10 -7.11
CA SER A 75 27.78 2.72 -6.42
C SER A 75 27.90 3.31 -5.02
N SER A 76 27.36 4.51 -4.82
CA SER A 76 27.34 5.21 -3.53
C SER A 76 26.20 4.78 -2.60
N TRP A 77 25.31 3.87 -3.05
CA TRP A 77 24.14 3.49 -2.26
C TRP A 77 24.48 2.40 -1.24
N LYS A 78 23.82 2.45 -0.09
CA LYS A 78 23.90 1.42 0.94
C LYS A 78 22.94 0.28 0.59
N ASN A 79 23.32 -0.95 0.95
CA ASN A 79 22.43 -2.12 0.86
C ASN A 79 21.81 -2.41 2.22
N TYR A 80 20.50 -2.64 2.25
CA TYR A 80 19.79 -3.17 3.41
C TYR A 80 19.25 -4.55 3.06
N ARG A 81 19.58 -5.54 3.90
CA ARG A 81 19.11 -6.92 3.78
C ARG A 81 18.34 -7.30 5.02
N ASN A 82 17.18 -7.92 4.85
CA ASN A 82 16.39 -8.47 5.93
C ASN A 82 16.19 -9.98 5.70
N GLU A 83 16.94 -10.80 6.45
CA GLU A 83 16.89 -12.26 6.34
C GLU A 83 15.59 -12.86 6.87
N LYS A 84 14.93 -12.21 7.81
CA LYS A 84 13.66 -12.70 8.37
C LYS A 84 12.53 -12.69 7.34
N TYR A 85 12.55 -11.72 6.43
CA TYR A 85 11.51 -11.49 5.44
C TYR A 85 12.02 -11.66 4.00
N ASP A 86 13.20 -12.27 3.84
CA ASP A 86 13.75 -12.70 2.56
C ASP A 86 13.78 -11.59 1.50
N TYR A 87 14.24 -10.38 1.85
CA TYR A 87 14.45 -9.31 0.87
C TYR A 87 15.72 -8.48 1.10
N GLU A 88 16.17 -7.82 0.04
CA GLU A 88 17.16 -6.76 0.07
C GLU A 88 16.74 -5.57 -0.80
N VAL A 89 17.24 -4.38 -0.45
CA VAL A 89 16.98 -3.13 -1.18
C VAL A 89 18.13 -2.15 -0.97
N LYS A 90 18.51 -1.42 -2.02
CA LYS A 90 19.48 -0.34 -1.91
C LYS A 90 18.78 0.98 -1.60
N TYR A 91 19.48 1.86 -0.90
CA TYR A 91 19.01 3.21 -0.59
C TYR A 91 20.16 4.22 -0.56
N PRO A 92 19.90 5.52 -0.75
CA PRO A 92 20.95 6.55 -0.81
C PRO A 92 21.80 6.57 0.47
N ALA A 93 23.12 6.75 0.35
CA ALA A 93 24.03 6.68 1.51
C ALA A 93 23.83 7.81 2.52
N GLU A 94 23.35 8.98 2.08
CA GLU A 94 23.04 10.12 2.93
C GLU A 94 21.77 9.90 3.76
N TRP A 95 21.05 8.80 3.54
CA TRP A 95 19.85 8.48 4.31
C TRP A 95 20.18 7.65 5.54
N LYS A 96 19.35 7.86 6.56
CA LYS A 96 19.25 7.01 7.74
C LYS A 96 18.32 5.86 7.37
N GLY A 97 18.82 4.63 7.48
CA GLY A 97 18.12 3.42 7.08
C GLY A 97 18.33 2.31 8.10
N GLY A 98 17.35 1.43 8.25
CA GLY A 98 17.51 0.22 9.06
C GLY A 98 16.21 -0.36 9.59
N GLU A 99 16.38 -1.47 10.31
CA GLU A 99 15.28 -2.19 10.96
C GLU A 99 14.61 -1.34 12.03
N LYS A 100 13.29 -1.50 12.16
CA LYS A 100 12.51 -0.93 13.25
C LYS A 100 11.90 -2.05 14.07
N SER A 101 11.97 -1.93 15.39
CA SER A 101 11.41 -2.92 16.33
C SER A 101 9.89 -2.77 16.51
N LEU A 102 9.17 -2.41 15.46
CA LEU A 102 7.71 -2.36 15.47
C LEU A 102 7.18 -3.61 14.76
N THR A 103 6.08 -4.16 15.27
CA THR A 103 5.59 -5.50 14.90
C THR A 103 5.39 -5.70 13.39
N THR A 104 4.93 -4.69 12.67
CA THR A 104 4.68 -4.75 11.23
C THR A 104 5.51 -3.78 10.40
N LYS A 105 6.02 -2.70 10.99
CA LYS A 105 6.92 -1.75 10.32
C LYS A 105 8.35 -2.25 10.47
N VAL A 106 8.82 -2.97 9.46
CA VAL A 106 10.08 -3.71 9.49
C VAL A 106 11.27 -2.79 9.22
N ALA A 107 11.13 -1.84 8.28
CA ALA A 107 12.24 -0.96 7.92
C ALA A 107 11.78 0.48 7.61
N SER A 108 12.67 1.43 7.83
CA SER A 108 12.47 2.84 7.45
C SER A 108 13.72 3.43 6.84
N PHE A 109 13.56 4.26 5.83
CA PHE A 109 14.65 4.96 5.16
C PHE A 109 14.26 6.41 4.93
N THR A 110 14.99 7.33 5.53
CA THR A 110 14.67 8.76 5.52
C THR A 110 15.95 9.58 5.29
N PRO A 111 15.88 10.75 4.63
CA PRO A 111 16.99 11.69 4.61
C PRO A 111 17.43 12.07 6.04
N GLU A 112 18.68 12.52 6.18
CA GLU A 112 19.23 12.94 7.47
C GLU A 112 18.63 14.26 8.02
N GLU A 113 17.98 15.06 7.16
CA GLU A 113 17.41 16.37 7.51
C GLU A 113 16.17 16.32 8.43
N LYS A 114 15.84 17.46 9.04
CA LYS A 114 14.94 17.58 10.21
C LYS A 114 13.47 17.16 9.99
N ASP A 115 13.01 16.96 8.75
CA ASP A 115 11.65 16.50 8.44
C ASP A 115 11.58 15.04 7.94
N ALA A 116 12.44 14.18 8.50
CA ALA A 116 12.47 12.73 8.23
C ALA A 116 11.11 12.01 8.37
N ALA A 117 10.12 12.58 9.08
CA ALA A 117 8.78 12.02 9.19
C ALA A 117 7.95 12.16 7.89
N GLN A 118 8.28 13.14 7.03
CA GLN A 118 7.55 13.45 5.79
C GLN A 118 8.35 13.16 4.52
N THR A 119 9.59 12.71 4.65
CA THR A 119 10.47 12.43 3.51
C THR A 119 11.15 11.09 3.72
N GLY A 120 10.85 10.12 2.87
CA GLY A 120 11.41 8.77 2.97
C GLY A 120 10.46 7.69 2.47
N PHE A 121 10.81 6.44 2.75
CA PHE A 121 9.93 5.30 2.55
C PHE A 121 10.04 4.29 3.69
N TRP A 122 9.01 3.47 3.82
CA TRP A 122 8.85 2.49 4.88
C TRP A 122 8.38 1.18 4.28
N ILE A 123 8.91 0.08 4.82
CA ILE A 123 8.53 -1.27 4.42
C ILE A 123 7.78 -1.90 5.59
N TYR A 124 6.56 -2.31 5.30
CA TYR A 124 5.72 -3.06 6.21
C TYR A 124 5.53 -4.47 5.67
N VAL A 125 5.54 -5.45 6.57
CA VAL A 125 5.29 -6.85 6.23
C VAL A 125 4.17 -7.36 7.11
N TYR A 126 3.13 -7.90 6.47
CA TYR A 126 1.96 -8.46 7.13
C TYR A 126 1.85 -9.95 6.79
N GLU A 127 1.49 -10.75 7.77
CA GLU A 127 1.08 -12.12 7.53
C GLU A 127 -0.22 -12.15 6.71
N ASN A 128 -0.28 -13.07 5.76
CA ASN A 128 -1.42 -13.28 4.88
C ASN A 128 -1.83 -14.76 4.88
N PRO A 129 -2.28 -15.29 6.05
CA PRO A 129 -2.64 -16.70 6.19
C PRO A 129 -3.85 -17.09 5.35
N LYS A 130 -4.65 -16.11 4.93
CA LYS A 130 -5.81 -16.29 4.06
C LYS A 130 -5.44 -16.41 2.57
N GLY A 131 -4.18 -16.19 2.21
CA GLY A 131 -3.71 -16.26 0.82
C GLY A 131 -4.34 -15.22 -0.10
N LEU A 132 -4.72 -14.05 0.43
CA LEU A 132 -5.34 -12.99 -0.36
C LEU A 132 -4.34 -12.42 -1.39
N THR A 133 -4.85 -11.98 -2.54
CA THR A 133 -4.05 -11.11 -3.42
C THR A 133 -3.77 -9.77 -2.74
N SER A 134 -2.76 -9.02 -3.21
CA SER A 134 -2.46 -7.68 -2.69
C SER A 134 -3.65 -6.74 -2.80
N LYS A 135 -4.40 -6.80 -3.90
CA LYS A 135 -5.62 -6.03 -4.12
C LYS A 135 -6.73 -6.39 -3.14
N GLU A 136 -7.05 -7.68 -2.97
CA GLU A 136 -8.09 -8.11 -2.03
C GLU A 136 -7.72 -7.77 -0.59
N TRP A 137 -6.45 -7.93 -0.23
CA TRP A 137 -5.96 -7.58 1.10
C TRP A 137 -6.07 -6.07 1.36
N TRP A 138 -5.72 -5.25 0.37
CA TRP A 138 -5.86 -3.79 0.45
C TRP A 138 -7.31 -3.36 0.71
N GLU A 139 -8.24 -3.90 -0.08
CA GLU A 139 -9.66 -3.56 -0.01
C GLU A 139 -10.31 -4.04 1.29
N ARG A 140 -9.92 -5.21 1.80
CA ARG A 140 -10.57 -5.84 2.96
C ARG A 140 -9.94 -5.49 4.29
N GLU A 141 -8.61 -5.45 4.34
CA GLU A 141 -7.87 -5.43 5.59
C GLU A 141 -7.23 -4.07 5.88
N TYR A 142 -6.78 -3.35 4.85
CA TYR A 142 -6.08 -2.07 5.01
C TYR A 142 -7.00 -0.84 4.97
N LYS A 143 -7.92 -0.77 3.99
CA LYS A 143 -8.86 0.36 3.79
C LYS A 143 -9.99 0.43 4.82
N LYS A 144 -9.67 0.41 6.11
CA LYS A 144 -10.65 0.52 7.21
C LYS A 144 -10.87 1.96 7.72
N GLY A 145 -10.15 2.94 7.14
CA GLY A 145 -10.21 4.36 7.54
C GLY A 145 -10.95 5.26 6.55
N SER A 146 -11.04 6.56 6.89
CA SER A 146 -11.66 7.61 6.05
C SER A 146 -10.76 8.15 4.94
N ALA A 147 -9.51 7.69 4.86
CA ALA A 147 -8.58 8.10 3.81
C ALA A 147 -9.09 7.64 2.44
N VAL A 148 -9.02 8.53 1.46
CA VAL A 148 -9.39 8.25 0.07
C VAL A 148 -8.13 7.86 -0.67
N TYR A 149 -8.22 6.84 -1.52
CA TYR A 149 -7.07 6.36 -2.29
C TYR A 149 -7.45 6.18 -3.75
N SER A 150 -6.63 6.71 -4.66
CA SER A 150 -6.71 6.47 -6.09
C SER A 150 -5.82 5.28 -6.48
N TYR A 151 -6.27 4.50 -7.45
CA TYR A 151 -5.49 3.41 -8.04
C TYR A 151 -4.69 3.95 -9.23
N GLU A 152 -3.38 3.74 -9.20
CA GLU A 152 -2.42 4.30 -10.17
C GLU A 152 -1.95 3.27 -11.20
N GLY A 153 -2.38 2.01 -11.08
CA GLY A 153 -1.93 0.91 -11.94
C GLY A 153 -0.99 -0.05 -11.22
N THR A 154 -0.17 -0.76 -12.00
CA THR A 154 0.80 -1.73 -11.49
C THR A 154 2.24 -1.29 -11.76
N PHE A 155 3.17 -1.82 -10.95
CA PHE A 155 4.61 -1.64 -11.13
C PHE A 155 5.35 -2.94 -10.81
N GLN A 156 6.32 -3.32 -11.65
CA GLN A 156 7.08 -4.55 -11.46
C GLN A 156 8.18 -4.36 -10.40
N ILE A 157 8.15 -5.17 -9.35
CA ILE A 157 9.15 -5.20 -8.27
C ILE A 157 9.68 -6.62 -8.15
N SER A 158 10.96 -6.83 -8.44
CA SER A 158 11.57 -8.18 -8.43
C SER A 158 10.79 -9.22 -9.26
N GLY A 159 10.18 -8.79 -10.38
CA GLY A 159 9.36 -9.64 -11.27
C GLY A 159 7.93 -9.90 -10.79
N ILE A 160 7.50 -9.29 -9.69
CA ILE A 160 6.13 -9.38 -9.16
C ILE A 160 5.40 -8.06 -9.42
N ASN A 161 4.19 -8.15 -9.96
CA ASN A 161 3.31 -6.99 -10.14
C ASN A 161 2.87 -6.48 -8.76
N ALA A 162 3.31 -5.28 -8.40
CA ALA A 162 2.81 -4.54 -7.26
C ALA A 162 1.65 -3.64 -7.69
N GLU A 163 0.57 -3.66 -6.92
CA GLU A 163 -0.54 -2.71 -7.03
C GLU A 163 -0.08 -1.36 -6.49
N VAL A 164 -0.36 -0.27 -7.21
CA VAL A 164 0.06 1.08 -6.83
C VAL A 164 -1.17 1.92 -6.50
N TYR A 165 -1.16 2.53 -5.31
CA TYR A 165 -2.20 3.47 -4.88
C TYR A 165 -1.58 4.78 -4.42
N LYS A 166 -2.32 5.89 -4.56
CA LYS A 166 -1.97 7.20 -4.00
C LYS A 166 -3.04 7.61 -3.00
N GLU A 167 -2.63 8.16 -1.86
CA GLU A 167 -3.57 8.77 -0.90
C GLU A 167 -3.98 10.17 -1.38
N GLU A 168 -5.28 10.47 -1.30
CA GLU A 168 -5.90 11.73 -1.71
C GLU A 168 -6.20 12.61 -0.49
N GLY A 169 -5.94 13.91 -0.61
CA GLY A 169 -6.35 14.91 0.40
C GLY A 169 -5.50 14.94 1.69
N GLY A 170 -4.38 14.24 1.74
CA GLY A 170 -3.43 14.20 2.86
C GLY A 170 -1.98 14.48 2.44
N LEU A 171 -1.02 13.92 3.20
CA LEU A 171 0.36 13.82 2.73
C LEU A 171 0.37 12.89 1.50
N GLU A 172 1.04 13.30 0.41
CA GLU A 172 1.01 12.57 -0.86
C GLU A 172 1.81 11.26 -0.81
N TYR A 173 1.31 10.27 -0.08
CA TYR A 173 1.91 8.96 0.01
C TYR A 173 1.56 8.11 -1.22
N THR A 174 2.56 7.39 -1.73
CA THR A 174 2.36 6.31 -2.70
C THR A 174 2.58 4.97 -2.02
N TYR A 175 1.67 4.03 -2.28
CA TYR A 175 1.65 2.69 -1.72
C TYR A 175 1.96 1.69 -2.83
N TYR A 176 2.95 0.83 -2.63
CA TYR A 176 3.23 -0.30 -3.49
C TYR A 176 2.94 -1.59 -2.72
N LEU A 177 2.01 -2.39 -3.22
CA LEU A 177 1.56 -3.60 -2.56
C LEU A 177 1.80 -4.84 -3.41
N LEU A 178 2.53 -5.80 -2.85
CA LEU A 178 2.73 -7.11 -3.47
C LEU A 178 2.56 -8.25 -2.45
N SER A 179 2.14 -9.40 -2.96
CA SER A 179 1.97 -10.64 -2.18
C SER A 179 3.04 -11.65 -2.57
N LYS A 180 3.73 -12.23 -1.59
CA LYS A 180 4.69 -13.31 -1.79
C LYS A 180 4.79 -14.18 -0.54
N ASN A 181 4.86 -15.50 -0.70
CA ASN A 181 5.08 -16.47 0.39
C ASN A 181 4.11 -16.28 1.57
N SER A 182 2.81 -16.15 1.29
CA SER A 182 1.78 -15.89 2.31
C SER A 182 2.02 -14.64 3.16
N ARG A 183 2.69 -13.63 2.60
CA ARG A 183 2.89 -12.30 3.21
C ARG A 183 2.50 -11.20 2.23
N ILE A 184 2.09 -10.07 2.79
CA ILE A 184 1.91 -8.81 2.06
C ILE A 184 3.04 -7.87 2.42
N TYR A 185 3.72 -7.38 1.39
CA TYR A 185 4.70 -6.31 1.49
C TYR A 185 4.01 -5.02 1.06
N LEU A 186 3.90 -4.08 2.00
CA LEU A 186 3.41 -2.74 1.75
C LEU A 186 4.58 -1.77 1.87
N ILE A 187 4.92 -1.14 0.75
CA ILE A 187 5.97 -0.13 0.71
C ILE A 187 5.29 1.22 0.59
N LEU A 188 5.41 2.01 1.66
CA LEU A 188 4.87 3.36 1.76
C LEU A 188 5.97 4.35 1.38
N SER A 189 5.71 5.23 0.43
CA SER A 189 6.66 6.23 -0.05
C SER A 189 6.10 7.64 0.13
N ALA A 190 6.88 8.52 0.76
CA ALA A 190 6.67 9.97 0.81
C ALA A 190 7.62 10.74 -0.12
N ILE A 191 8.30 10.03 -1.02
CA ILE A 191 9.23 10.65 -1.96
C ILE A 191 8.66 10.63 -3.37
N VAL A 192 9.27 11.47 -4.22
CA VAL A 192 8.93 11.60 -5.65
C VAL A 192 8.97 10.22 -6.34
N LYS A 193 7.92 9.96 -7.14
CA LYS A 193 7.62 8.66 -7.79
C LYS A 193 8.81 8.10 -8.55
N GLU A 194 9.54 8.94 -9.28
CA GLU A 194 10.71 8.54 -10.06
C GLU A 194 11.84 8.03 -9.16
N ARG A 195 12.15 8.74 -8.07
CA ARG A 195 13.19 8.32 -7.11
C ARG A 195 12.79 7.02 -6.41
N MET A 196 11.51 6.85 -6.07
CA MET A 196 11.02 5.60 -5.49
C MET A 196 11.14 4.44 -6.47
N ARG A 197 10.79 4.64 -7.75
CA ARG A 197 10.94 3.59 -8.78
C ARG A 197 12.39 3.17 -8.98
N GLN A 198 13.35 4.09 -8.85
CA GLN A 198 14.78 3.77 -8.86
C GLN A 198 15.19 2.95 -7.63
N ILE A 199 14.66 3.26 -6.44
CA ILE A 199 14.90 2.44 -5.24
C ILE A 199 14.32 1.04 -5.45
N LEU A 200 13.08 0.94 -5.92
CA LEU A 200 12.37 -0.33 -6.11
C LEU A 200 12.96 -1.18 -7.23
N SER A 201 13.66 -0.61 -8.21
CA SER A 201 14.37 -1.40 -9.20
C SER A 201 15.58 -2.16 -8.62
N THR A 202 16.06 -1.75 -7.44
CA THR A 202 17.10 -2.47 -6.70
C THR A 202 16.54 -3.50 -5.72
N PHE A 203 15.22 -3.49 -5.48
CA PHE A 203 14.56 -4.40 -4.55
C PHE A 203 14.60 -5.83 -5.12
N LYS A 204 15.01 -6.78 -4.27
CA LYS A 204 15.06 -8.20 -4.62
C LYS A 204 14.57 -9.03 -3.46
N PHE A 205 13.87 -10.10 -3.79
CA PHE A 205 13.71 -11.18 -2.84
C PHE A 205 14.94 -12.09 -2.88
N ILE A 206 15.37 -12.56 -1.71
CA ILE A 206 16.47 -13.53 -1.55
C ILE A 206 15.94 -14.95 -1.35
#